data_AF-A0A8W8M3M3-F1
#
_entry.id   AF-A0A8W8M3M3-F1
#
_cell.length_a   1.000
_cell.length_b   1.000
_cell.length_c   1.000
_cell.angle_alpha   90.00
_cell.angle_beta   90.00
_cell.angle_gamma   90.00
#
_symmetry.space_group_name_H-M   'P 1'
#
loop_
_entity.id
_entity.type
_entity.pdbx_description
1 polymer ?
#
loop_
_entity_poly.entity_id
_entity_poly.type
_entity_poly.pdbx_seq_one_letter_code
_entity_poly.pdbx_strand_id
1 'polypeptide(L)'
;MDPSSILQTSMQNSSRVQRTEETTEYVSQQRECKCPCAIMKNRVIIKNEAELLTKIDNMKKELTVNKSLLSSSIRKRTSAVDPRPSASIVGGTISVVIIATFVGFIALSDLTRVINFCWKTILKRWNNIKRATQEEKV
;
A
#
# COMPACT_ATOMS: atom_id res chain seq x y z
N MET A 1 -5.87 49.14 11.52
CA MET A 1 -5.83 49.12 13.00
C MET A 1 -5.07 47.88 13.41
N ASP A 2 -3.76 48.01 13.50
CA ASP A 2 -2.84 47.10 14.20
C ASP A 2 -3.02 47.26 15.73
N PRO A 3 -2.29 46.54 16.62
CA PRO A 3 -2.02 45.10 16.69
C PRO A 3 -1.91 44.60 18.18
N SER A 4 -1.43 43.36 18.37
CA SER A 4 -0.55 42.94 19.48
C SER A 4 -1.10 42.81 20.92
N SER A 5 -1.08 41.58 21.47
CA SER A 5 -0.12 41.11 22.51
C SER A 5 -0.88 40.88 23.85
N ILE A 6 -0.62 39.91 24.73
CA ILE A 6 0.64 39.49 25.37
C ILE A 6 0.48 38.07 25.96
N LEU A 7 1.57 37.29 25.83
CA LEU A 7 1.96 36.07 26.55
C LEU A 7 2.15 36.30 28.06
N GLN A 8 1.64 35.44 28.95
CA GLN A 8 2.27 35.25 30.27
C GLN A 8 2.37 33.78 30.71
N THR A 9 3.62 33.41 30.96
CA THR A 9 4.19 32.20 31.55
C THR A 9 4.11 32.26 33.09
N SER A 10 4.09 31.08 33.76
CA SER A 10 4.67 30.75 35.10
C SER A 10 3.79 29.70 35.80
N MET A 11 4.22 28.76 36.64
CA MET A 11 5.52 28.36 37.19
C MET A 11 5.37 26.95 37.80
N GLN A 12 6.49 26.23 37.93
CA GLN A 12 6.64 24.90 38.53
C GLN A 12 6.41 24.88 40.05
N ASN A 13 5.97 23.75 40.61
CA ASN A 13 6.48 23.21 41.88
C ASN A 13 6.13 21.71 42.00
N SER A 14 7.04 20.79 41.70
CA SER A 14 7.92 20.08 42.64
C SER A 14 7.27 19.71 43.97
N SER A 15 7.02 18.42 44.19
CA SER A 15 7.43 17.70 45.41
C SER A 15 7.22 16.19 45.27
N ARG A 16 8.36 15.51 45.13
CA ARG A 16 8.81 14.35 45.92
C ARG A 16 7.92 13.10 46.01
N VAL A 17 8.36 12.10 45.28
CA VAL A 17 8.20 10.66 45.55
C VAL A 17 8.49 10.33 47.02
N GLN A 18 7.56 9.64 47.69
CA GLN A 18 7.90 8.63 48.68
C GLN A 18 7.07 7.37 48.43
N ARG A 19 7.81 6.28 48.18
CA ARG A 19 7.35 4.90 48.14
C ARG A 19 7.49 4.36 49.56
N THR A 20 6.41 3.89 50.14
CA THR A 20 6.44 2.99 51.29
C THR A 20 5.68 1.74 50.89
N GLU A 21 6.41 0.63 50.90
CA GLU A 21 5.89 -0.72 50.80
C GLU A 21 5.33 -1.11 52.17
N GLU A 22 4.09 -1.59 52.25
CA GLU A 22 3.73 -2.61 53.25
C GLU A 22 2.39 -3.30 52.96
N THR A 23 2.51 -4.63 52.94
CA THR A 23 1.61 -5.71 53.40
C THR A 23 0.17 -5.82 52.90
N THR A 24 -0.06 -6.99 52.31
CA THR A 24 -1.28 -7.52 51.72
C THR A 24 -2.36 -7.85 52.76
N GLU A 25 -3.52 -7.19 52.66
CA GLU A 25 -4.82 -7.74 53.05
C GLU A 25 -5.76 -7.63 51.84
N TYR A 26 -6.07 -8.76 51.17
CA TYR A 26 -7.06 -8.80 50.09
C TYR A 26 -8.47 -8.80 50.67
N VAL A 27 -8.91 -7.62 51.11
CA VAL A 27 -10.32 -7.31 51.25
C VAL A 27 -10.89 -7.18 49.84
N SER A 28 -11.83 -8.06 49.50
CA SER A 28 -12.64 -7.98 48.27
C SER A 28 -13.47 -6.69 48.31
N GLN A 29 -12.84 -5.58 47.94
CA GLN A 29 -13.50 -4.29 47.77
C GLN A 29 -14.31 -4.38 46.47
N GLN A 30 -15.63 -4.55 46.58
CA GLN A 30 -16.54 -4.34 45.47
C GLN A 30 -16.38 -2.87 45.02
N ARG A 31 -15.58 -2.69 43.97
CA ARG A 31 -15.47 -1.41 43.27
C ARG A 31 -16.82 -1.18 42.60
N GLU A 32 -17.50 -0.09 42.97
CA GLU A 32 -18.70 0.36 42.27
C GLU A 32 -18.34 0.70 40.81
N CYS A 33 -18.62 -0.23 39.91
CA CYS A 33 -18.42 -0.04 38.48
C CYS A 33 -19.56 0.85 37.95
N LYS A 34 -19.22 1.94 37.25
CA LYS A 34 -20.19 2.82 36.56
C LYS A 34 -20.84 2.22 35.31
N CYS A 35 -20.66 0.92 35.04
CA CYS A 35 -21.24 0.32 33.84
C CYS A 35 -22.75 0.12 34.03
N PRO A 36 -23.58 0.36 32.99
CA PRO A 36 -25.01 0.12 33.10
C PRO A 36 -25.28 -1.37 33.31
N CYS A 37 -25.68 -1.77 34.52
CA CYS A 37 -26.00 -3.17 34.84
C CYS A 37 -27.12 -3.74 33.96
N ALA A 38 -27.96 -2.89 33.36
CA ALA A 38 -28.97 -3.27 32.38
C ALA A 38 -28.36 -3.95 31.13
N ILE A 39 -27.14 -3.57 30.73
CA ILE A 39 -26.44 -4.15 29.58
C ILE A 39 -25.89 -5.55 29.90
N MET A 40 -25.59 -5.82 31.17
CA MET A 40 -25.05 -7.10 31.63
C MET A 40 -26.10 -8.22 31.68
N LYS A 41 -27.39 -7.88 31.59
CA LYS A 41 -28.51 -8.85 31.63
C LYS A 41 -28.53 -9.77 30.41
N ASN A 42 -27.94 -9.38 29.28
CA ASN A 42 -27.88 -10.18 28.06
C ASN A 42 -26.55 -10.96 27.90
N ARG A 43 -25.85 -11.24 29.01
CA ARG A 43 -24.60 -11.98 28.98
C ARG A 43 -24.84 -13.45 28.63
N VAL A 44 -24.36 -13.89 27.47
CA VAL A 44 -24.33 -15.32 27.12
C VAL A 44 -23.18 -15.98 27.88
N ILE A 45 -23.49 -16.83 28.85
CA ILE A 45 -22.51 -17.62 29.59
C ILE A 45 -22.36 -18.97 28.87
N ILE A 46 -21.35 -19.08 28.01
CA ILE A 46 -21.05 -20.33 27.31
C ILE A 46 -20.18 -21.19 28.23
N LYS A 47 -20.69 -22.36 28.64
CA LYS A 47 -20.02 -23.28 29.57
C LYS A 47 -19.18 -24.36 28.85
N ASN A 48 -19.37 -24.52 27.55
CA ASN A 48 -18.75 -25.57 26.73
C ASN A 48 -17.77 -24.96 25.72
N GLU A 49 -16.54 -25.47 25.65
CA GLU A 49 -15.48 -24.94 24.78
C GLU A 49 -15.82 -25.05 23.28
N ALA A 50 -16.52 -26.11 22.85
CA ALA A 50 -16.88 -26.31 21.45
C ALA A 50 -17.94 -25.29 20.98
N GLU A 51 -18.87 -24.94 21.87
CA GLU A 51 -19.88 -23.90 21.60
C GLU A 51 -19.25 -22.49 21.56
N LEU A 52 -18.20 -22.27 22.36
CA LEU A 52 -17.47 -21.00 22.36
C LEU A 52 -16.74 -20.77 21.03
N LEU A 53 -16.04 -21.79 20.52
CA LEU A 53 -15.30 -21.70 19.26
C LEU A 53 -16.23 -21.48 18.06
N THR A 54 -17.35 -22.19 18.01
CA THR A 54 -18.35 -22.00 16.95
C THR A 54 -18.96 -20.60 16.99
N LYS A 55 -19.23 -20.05 18.18
CA LYS A 55 -19.70 -18.66 18.32
C LYS A 55 -18.64 -17.65 17.86
N ILE A 56 -17.37 -17.86 18.22
CA ILE A 56 -16.26 -17.03 17.77
C ILE A 56 -16.14 -17.05 16.24
N ASP A 57 -16.23 -18.22 15.62
CA ASP A 57 -16.11 -18.35 14.16
C ASP A 57 -17.30 -17.73 13.42
N ASN A 58 -18.51 -17.85 13.95
CA ASN A 58 -19.68 -17.17 13.39
C ASN A 58 -19.55 -15.65 13.50
N MET A 59 -19.09 -15.13 14.64
CA MET A 59 -18.81 -13.69 14.79
C MET A 59 -17.71 -13.25 13.82
N LYS A 60 -16.62 -14.02 13.69
CA LYS A 60 -15.55 -13.71 12.70
C LYS A 60 -16.10 -13.65 11.28
N LYS A 61 -17.00 -14.57 10.90
CA LYS A 61 -17.64 -14.58 9.58
C LYS A 61 -18.53 -13.36 9.38
N GLU A 62 -19.36 -13.01 10.35
CA GLU A 62 -20.24 -11.82 10.31
C GLU A 62 -19.44 -10.51 10.22
N LEU A 63 -18.30 -10.44 10.90
CA LEU A 63 -17.40 -9.28 10.86
C LEU A 63 -16.40 -9.31 9.69
N THR A 64 -16.39 -10.36 8.87
CA THR A 64 -15.49 -10.44 7.71
C THR A 64 -16.01 -9.53 6.59
N VAL A 65 -15.47 -8.32 6.54
CA VAL A 65 -15.74 -7.36 5.46
C VAL A 65 -14.82 -7.58 4.27
N ASN A 66 -15.33 -7.40 3.06
CA ASN A 66 -14.54 -7.52 1.85
C ASN A 66 -13.55 -6.34 1.72
N LYS A 67 -12.29 -6.58 2.10
CA LYS A 67 -11.20 -5.59 2.13
C LYS A 67 -10.98 -4.87 0.79
N SER A 68 -11.30 -5.48 -0.35
CA SER A 68 -11.08 -4.86 -1.67
C SER A 68 -12.07 -3.73 -1.95
N LEU A 69 -13.30 -3.84 -1.44
CA LEU A 69 -14.41 -2.89 -1.62
C LEU A 69 -14.42 -1.78 -0.57
N LEU A 70 -13.54 -1.86 0.45
CA LEU A 70 -13.42 -0.80 1.44
C LEU A 70 -13.02 0.51 0.76
N SER A 71 -13.63 1.61 1.17
CA SER A 71 -13.30 2.95 0.67
C SER A 71 -11.83 3.34 0.89
N SER A 72 -11.15 2.74 1.89
CA SER A 72 -9.71 2.90 2.08
C SER A 72 -8.88 2.19 1.01
N SER A 73 -9.29 0.98 0.60
CA SER A 73 -8.67 0.23 -0.50
C SER A 73 -8.86 0.95 -1.83
N ILE A 74 -10.07 1.45 -2.09
CA ILE A 74 -10.38 2.25 -3.29
C ILE A 74 -9.50 3.50 -3.34
N ARG A 75 -9.53 4.35 -2.29
CA ARG A 75 -8.75 5.59 -2.23
C ARG A 75 -7.23 5.40 -2.30
N LYS A 76 -6.71 4.22 -1.94
CA LYS A 76 -5.29 3.90 -2.09
C LYS A 76 -4.89 3.68 -3.55
N ARG A 77 -5.80 3.13 -4.36
CA ARG A 77 -5.57 2.82 -5.79
C ARG A 77 -6.02 3.93 -6.71
N THR A 78 -6.98 4.74 -6.27
CA THR A 78 -7.51 5.87 -7.03
C THR A 78 -7.17 7.15 -6.28
N SER A 79 -6.27 7.95 -6.82
CA SER A 79 -6.23 9.38 -6.47
C SER A 79 -7.58 9.99 -6.85
N ALA A 80 -8.04 11.00 -6.11
CA ALA A 80 -9.21 11.76 -6.52
C ALA A 80 -9.03 12.23 -7.97
N VAL A 81 -10.10 12.17 -8.77
CA VAL A 81 -10.07 12.68 -10.14
C VAL A 81 -9.79 14.18 -10.04
N ASP A 82 -8.56 14.56 -10.35
CA ASP A 82 -8.14 15.96 -10.34
C ASP A 82 -8.41 16.54 -11.74
N PRO A 83 -9.38 17.46 -11.88
CA PRO A 83 -9.71 18.08 -13.16
C PRO A 83 -8.68 19.13 -13.59
N ARG A 84 -7.66 19.42 -12.78
CA ARG A 84 -6.63 20.40 -13.13
C ARG A 84 -5.90 19.91 -14.38
N PRO A 85 -5.79 20.74 -15.42
CA PRO A 85 -5.13 20.35 -16.67
C PRO A 85 -3.68 19.91 -16.43
N SER A 86 -3.00 20.45 -15.43
CA SER A 86 -1.64 20.03 -15.06
C SER A 86 -1.55 18.58 -14.57
N ALA A 87 -2.55 18.08 -13.83
CA ALA A 87 -2.52 16.71 -13.33
C ALA A 87 -2.79 15.69 -14.45
N SER A 88 -3.79 15.96 -15.29
CA SER A 88 -4.19 15.05 -16.37
C SER A 88 -3.23 15.11 -17.57
N ILE A 89 -2.93 16.31 -18.06
CA ILE A 89 -2.15 16.49 -19.29
C ILE A 89 -0.67 16.29 -19.01
N VAL A 90 -0.10 16.98 -18.02
CA VAL A 90 1.35 16.90 -17.75
C VAL A 90 1.69 15.59 -17.06
N GLY A 91 0.92 15.24 -16.02
CA GLY A 91 1.16 14.03 -15.23
C GLY A 91 0.85 12.73 -15.97
N GLY A 92 -0.25 12.70 -16.76
CA GLY A 92 -0.74 11.49 -17.38
C GLY A 92 -0.28 11.27 -18.82
N THR A 93 -0.43 12.27 -19.69
CA THR A 93 -0.23 12.05 -21.15
C THR A 93 1.17 12.41 -21.61
N ILE A 94 1.64 13.62 -21.30
CA ILE A 94 2.94 14.11 -21.79
C ILE A 94 4.09 13.26 -21.24
N SER A 95 4.06 12.94 -19.94
CA SER A 95 5.08 12.14 -19.28
C SER A 95 5.24 10.75 -19.92
N VAL A 96 4.14 10.06 -20.16
CA VAL A 96 4.11 8.71 -20.74
C VAL A 96 4.64 8.74 -22.18
N VAL A 97 4.24 9.73 -22.98
CA VAL A 97 4.73 9.88 -24.35
C VAL A 97 6.24 10.10 -24.37
N ILE A 98 6.76 10.98 -23.53
CA ILE A 98 8.21 11.26 -23.46
C ILE A 98 8.98 9.99 -23.06
N ILE A 99 8.55 9.28 -22.03
CA ILE A 99 9.24 8.05 -21.60
C ILE A 99 9.18 6.99 -22.71
N ALA A 100 8.01 6.81 -23.32
CA ALA A 100 7.83 5.84 -24.41
C ALA A 100 8.70 6.15 -25.62
N THR A 101 8.86 7.42 -26.00
CA THR A 101 9.72 7.80 -27.12
C THR A 101 11.19 7.51 -26.82
N PHE A 102 11.70 7.87 -25.64
CA PHE A 102 13.09 7.57 -25.26
C PHE A 102 13.39 6.07 -25.22
N VAL A 103 12.50 5.27 -24.62
CA VAL A 103 12.64 3.81 -24.60
C VAL A 103 12.56 3.24 -26.02
N GLY A 104 11.64 3.76 -26.84
CA GLY A 104 11.52 3.39 -28.25
C GLY A 104 12.77 3.71 -29.06
N PHE A 105 13.40 4.87 -28.86
CA PHE A 105 14.65 5.24 -29.53
C PHE A 105 15.80 4.31 -29.17
N ILE A 106 15.93 3.94 -27.89
CA ILE A 106 16.96 2.98 -27.46
C ILE A 106 16.73 1.63 -28.13
N ALA A 107 15.49 1.13 -28.10
CA ALA A 107 15.13 -0.15 -28.72
C ALA A 107 15.35 -0.15 -30.24
N LEU A 108 14.98 0.93 -30.95
CA LEU A 108 15.20 1.09 -32.39
C LEU A 108 16.69 1.17 -32.74
N SER A 109 17.48 1.87 -31.94
CA SER A 109 18.94 1.97 -32.12
C SER A 109 19.61 0.60 -32.02
N ASP A 110 19.20 -0.23 -31.06
CA ASP A 110 19.70 -1.60 -30.94
C ASP A 110 19.19 -2.49 -32.09
N LEU A 111 17.89 -2.42 -32.40
CA LEU A 111 17.30 -3.26 -33.42
C LEU A 111 17.87 -2.99 -34.81
N THR A 112 18.14 -1.73 -35.16
CA THR A 112 18.76 -1.35 -36.43
C THR A 112 20.17 -1.91 -36.59
N ARG A 113 20.97 -1.93 -35.52
CA ARG A 113 22.32 -2.55 -35.52
C ARG A 113 22.24 -4.06 -35.74
N VAL A 114 21.34 -4.73 -35.03
CA VAL A 114 21.14 -6.19 -35.16
C VAL A 114 20.62 -6.55 -36.54
N ILE A 115 19.60 -5.83 -37.05
CA ILE A 115 19.04 -6.06 -38.39
C ILE A 115 20.11 -5.89 -39.46
N ASN A 116 20.91 -4.82 -39.40
CA ASN A 116 21.96 -4.58 -40.39
C ASN A 116 23.04 -5.68 -40.35
N PHE A 117 23.43 -6.11 -39.15
CA PHE A 117 24.39 -7.20 -38.98
C PHE A 117 23.86 -8.53 -39.54
N CYS A 118 22.61 -8.88 -39.21
CA CYS A 118 21.94 -10.08 -39.73
C CYS A 118 21.78 -10.01 -41.25
N TRP A 119 21.34 -8.86 -41.78
CA TRP A 119 21.17 -8.64 -43.22
C TRP A 119 22.48 -8.84 -43.97
N LYS A 120 23.57 -8.22 -43.52
CA LYS A 120 24.90 -8.41 -44.14
C LYS A 120 25.37 -9.86 -44.09
N THR A 121 25.15 -10.54 -42.97
CA THR A 121 25.55 -11.94 -42.78
C THR A 121 24.78 -12.87 -43.72
N ILE A 122 23.46 -12.67 -43.83
CA ILE A 122 22.58 -13.43 -44.72
C ILE A 122 22.95 -13.15 -46.19
N LEU A 123 23.12 -11.88 -46.57
CA LEU A 123 23.46 -11.49 -47.95
C LEU A 123 24.80 -12.07 -48.39
N LYS A 124 25.81 -12.04 -47.51
CA LYS A 124 27.12 -12.62 -47.76
C LYS A 124 27.03 -14.13 -48.00
N ARG A 125 26.26 -14.84 -47.17
CA ARG A 125 26.05 -16.28 -47.32
C ARG A 125 25.30 -16.61 -48.62
N TRP A 126 24.29 -15.82 -48.97
CA TRP A 126 23.52 -15.99 -50.19
C TRP A 126 24.38 -15.79 -51.45
N ASN A 127 25.22 -14.76 -51.46
CA ASN A 127 26.19 -14.52 -52.54
C ASN A 127 27.22 -15.66 -52.67
N ASN A 128 27.67 -16.25 -51.57
CA ASN A 128 28.58 -17.41 -51.61
C ASN A 128 27.92 -18.64 -52.23
N ILE A 129 26.68 -18.95 -51.86
CA ILE A 129 25.92 -20.08 -52.44
C ILE A 129 25.71 -19.86 -53.93
N LYS A 130 25.33 -18.65 -54.34
CA LYS A 130 25.14 -18.31 -55.76
C LYS A 130 26.41 -18.53 -56.57
N ARG A 131 27.60 -18.22 -56.02
CA ARG A 131 28.89 -18.48 -56.68
C ARG A 131 29.17 -19.98 -56.81
N ALA A 132 28.96 -20.76 -55.75
CA ALA A 132 29.15 -22.22 -55.79
C ALA A 132 28.26 -22.90 -56.85
N THR A 133 27.00 -22.46 -56.99
CA THR A 133 26.08 -23.01 -58.00
C THR A 133 26.44 -22.65 -59.44
N GLN A 134 27.29 -21.64 -59.66
CA GLN A 134 27.77 -21.25 -61.00
C GLN A 134 29.01 -22.07 -61.38
N GLU A 135 29.91 -22.34 -60.42
CA GLU A 135 31.08 -23.19 -60.65
C GLU A 135 30.70 -24.66 -60.94
N GLU A 136 29.59 -25.17 -60.39
CA GLU A 136 29.10 -26.53 -60.68
C GLU A 136 28.49 -26.68 -62.09
N LYS A 137 28.11 -25.58 -62.75
CA LYS A 137 27.43 -25.59 -64.06
C LYS A 137 28.35 -25.36 -65.27
N VAL A 138 29.65 -25.12 -65.03
CA VAL A 138 30.69 -24.92 -66.06
C VAL A 138 31.50 -26.20 -66.19
#